data_AF-A0A1H2ZJ50-F1
#
_entry.id   AF-A0A1H2ZJ50-F1
#
_cell.length_a   1.000
_cell.length_b   1.000
_cell.length_c   1.000
_cell.angle_alpha   90.00
_cell.angle_beta   90.00
_cell.angle_gamma   90.00
#
_symmetry.space_group_name_H-M   'P 1'
#
loop_
_entity.id
_entity.type
_entity.pdbx_description
1 polymer ?
#
loop_
_entity_poly.entity_id
_entity_poly.type
_entity_poly.pdbx_seq_one_letter_code
_entity_poly.pdbx_strand_id
1 'polypeptide(L)'
;MVRYLMNVIGLARADNSLSPRESGAIEFVQTAIGARKTELNKAYKMVEDHAFTPEAVGAWSDQIKNLEHIIYVALIDGSIDENEKLYILNFAKQVKISQEQLNVIISDVKTSIAATTQEIKCPGCGASIAATAKFCPQCGANVVVAEADQSVAVSYEIPTNGVAIEFAESSSANFGMAVKAMREAPVNGECIRAKKQWYMACWPRSNIADAFELVNNLKGQRNRKVYLDGEERQWNDVFDFVNCANARKAAYRPNEYCFGIDEKRLNIWGCRKAGMDWNEWSSWFGYGAYSKTGMLGRTVVFTFDKSRIRHELETSLHSCQLCPHLRFDLIEAVLEEIPEQVTPSQNGDWRYKRDYNEAPGAIEVKEVSRSGGMTFTNEYYSSGVSPASVYVGLEILKRAFQRCQVPKDISAAVLEYKE
;
A
#
# COMPACT_ATOMS: atom_id res chain seq x y z
N MET A 1 32.35 -9.58 -5.59
CA MET A 1 32.04 -8.52 -6.57
C MET A 1 32.79 -8.67 -7.88
N VAL A 2 34.11 -8.93 -7.90
CA VAL A 2 34.86 -9.13 -9.16
C VAL A 2 34.21 -10.19 -10.08
N ARG A 3 33.90 -11.41 -9.57
CA ARG A 3 33.25 -12.45 -10.39
C ARG A 3 31.84 -12.08 -10.88
N TYR A 4 31.09 -11.33 -10.08
CA TYR A 4 29.77 -10.81 -10.47
C TYR A 4 29.89 -9.86 -11.68
N LEU A 5 30.86 -8.93 -11.62
CA LEU A 5 31.16 -8.03 -12.72
C LEU A 5 31.70 -8.76 -13.94
N MET A 6 32.49 -9.83 -13.75
CA MET A 6 32.96 -10.67 -14.86
C MET A 6 31.78 -11.27 -15.65
N ASN A 7 30.71 -11.72 -14.97
CA ASN A 7 29.51 -12.21 -15.65
C ASN A 7 28.82 -11.16 -16.52
N VAL A 8 28.78 -9.91 -16.06
CA VAL A 8 28.16 -8.79 -16.79
C VAL A 8 29.05 -8.33 -17.95
N ILE A 9 30.36 -8.19 -17.72
CA ILE A 9 31.33 -7.78 -18.76
C ILE A 9 31.50 -8.87 -19.82
N GLY A 10 31.44 -10.14 -19.43
CA GLY A 10 31.54 -11.27 -20.34
C GLY A 10 30.39 -11.34 -21.34
N LEU A 11 29.19 -10.87 -20.95
CA LEU A 11 28.06 -10.72 -21.87
C LEU A 11 28.37 -9.63 -22.91
N ALA A 12 28.72 -8.43 -22.46
CA ALA A 12 28.99 -7.27 -23.31
C ALA A 12 30.28 -7.38 -24.14
N ARG A 13 30.96 -8.53 -24.06
CA ARG A 13 32.11 -8.88 -24.90
C ARG A 13 31.87 -10.17 -25.68
N ALA A 14 30.68 -10.77 -25.60
CA ALA A 14 30.36 -12.03 -26.26
C ALA A 14 30.44 -11.92 -27.80
N ASP A 15 30.20 -10.73 -28.34
CA ASP A 15 30.27 -10.37 -29.76
C ASP A 15 31.58 -9.63 -30.14
N ASN A 16 32.48 -9.40 -29.18
CA ASN A 16 33.69 -8.58 -29.27
C ASN A 16 33.45 -7.09 -29.58
N SER A 17 32.25 -6.56 -29.36
CA SER A 17 31.95 -5.15 -29.55
C SER A 17 31.28 -4.60 -28.29
N LEU A 18 31.82 -3.51 -27.74
CA LEU A 18 31.25 -2.88 -26.54
C LEU A 18 30.74 -1.49 -26.92
N SER A 19 29.42 -1.32 -26.94
CA SER A 19 28.81 -0.03 -27.22
C SER A 19 29.00 0.96 -26.07
N PRO A 20 28.92 2.27 -26.33
CA PRO A 20 28.91 3.28 -25.26
C PRO A 20 27.75 3.11 -24.27
N ARG A 21 26.60 2.57 -24.71
CA ARG A 21 25.44 2.34 -23.84
C ARG A 21 25.65 1.16 -22.92
N GLU A 22 26.24 0.07 -23.40
CA GLU A 22 26.62 -1.07 -22.56
C GLU A 22 27.74 -0.70 -21.57
N SER A 23 28.72 0.09 -22.01
CA SER A 23 29.75 0.62 -21.12
C SER A 23 29.15 1.42 -19.96
N GLY A 24 28.20 2.32 -20.26
CA GLY A 24 27.45 3.06 -19.25
C GLY A 24 26.59 2.16 -18.36
N ALA A 25 25.97 1.12 -18.92
CA ALA A 25 25.19 0.15 -18.17
C ALA A 25 26.07 -0.68 -17.20
N ILE A 26 27.30 -1.02 -17.58
CA ILE A 26 28.27 -1.70 -16.72
C ILE A 26 28.70 -0.80 -15.54
N GLU A 27 28.93 0.50 -15.78
CA GLU A 27 29.23 1.47 -14.71
C GLU A 27 28.05 1.65 -13.75
N PHE A 28 26.82 1.66 -14.27
CA PHE A 28 25.61 1.64 -13.46
C PHE A 28 25.57 0.39 -12.56
N VAL A 29 25.80 -0.80 -13.13
CA VAL A 29 25.82 -2.05 -12.36
C VAL A 29 26.91 -2.04 -11.29
N GLN A 30 28.11 -1.55 -11.62
CA GLN A 30 29.21 -1.39 -10.65
C GLN A 30 28.79 -0.55 -9.45
N THR A 31 28.11 0.57 -9.71
CA THR A 31 27.61 1.46 -8.65
C THR A 31 26.49 0.78 -7.85
N ALA A 32 25.54 0.12 -8.52
CA ALA A 32 24.40 -0.55 -7.89
C ALA A 32 24.81 -1.66 -6.92
N ILE A 33 25.89 -2.40 -7.21
CA ILE A 33 26.41 -3.46 -6.34
C ILE A 33 27.44 -2.95 -5.32
N GLY A 34 27.74 -1.65 -5.30
CA GLY A 34 28.72 -1.04 -4.41
C GLY A 34 30.17 -1.46 -4.67
N ALA A 35 30.49 -1.92 -5.89
CA ALA A 35 31.85 -2.33 -6.25
C ALA A 35 32.76 -1.13 -6.47
N ARG A 36 34.04 -1.26 -6.10
CA ARG A 36 35.05 -0.21 -6.32
C ARG A 36 35.53 -0.22 -7.77
N LYS A 37 35.98 0.94 -8.28
CA LYS A 37 36.59 1.05 -9.62
C LYS A 37 37.78 0.11 -9.84
N THR A 38 38.53 -0.21 -8.78
CA THR A 38 39.62 -1.21 -8.83
C THR A 38 39.13 -2.64 -9.07
N GLU A 39 37.94 -2.99 -8.58
CA GLU A 39 37.31 -4.30 -8.81
C GLU A 39 36.76 -4.40 -10.23
N LEU A 40 36.20 -3.30 -10.77
CA LEU A 40 35.77 -3.21 -12.16
C LEU A 40 36.95 -3.39 -13.13
N ASN A 41 38.05 -2.66 -12.91
CA ASN A 41 39.25 -2.81 -13.73
C ASN A 41 39.84 -4.22 -13.66
N LYS A 42 39.76 -4.88 -12.49
CA LYS A 42 40.19 -6.27 -12.34
C LYS A 42 39.26 -7.23 -13.11
N ALA A 43 37.95 -7.00 -13.07
CA ALA A 43 36.99 -7.81 -13.82
C ALA A 43 37.20 -7.69 -15.33
N TYR A 44 37.42 -6.47 -15.87
CA TYR A 44 37.76 -6.28 -17.28
C TYR A 44 38.99 -7.08 -17.69
N LYS A 45 40.10 -6.98 -16.94
CA LYS A 45 41.33 -7.74 -17.20
C LYS A 45 41.10 -9.25 -17.21
N MET A 46 40.27 -9.76 -16.29
CA MET A 46 40.01 -11.20 -16.18
C MET A 46 39.09 -11.75 -17.29
N VAL A 47 38.34 -10.88 -17.97
CA VAL A 47 37.51 -11.24 -19.15
C VAL A 47 38.29 -11.03 -20.45
N GLU A 48 39.35 -10.22 -20.44
CA GLU A 48 40.16 -9.84 -21.62
C GLU A 48 40.96 -10.99 -22.25
N ASP A 49 41.21 -12.06 -21.51
CA ASP A 49 42.17 -13.08 -21.93
C ASP A 49 41.55 -14.25 -22.72
N HIS A 50 40.25 -14.58 -22.56
CA HIS A 50 39.62 -15.77 -23.17
C HIS A 50 38.09 -15.65 -23.36
N ALA A 51 37.49 -16.59 -24.12
CA ALA A 51 36.05 -16.81 -24.15
C ALA A 51 35.52 -17.09 -22.74
N PHE A 52 34.93 -16.07 -22.12
CA PHE A 52 34.48 -16.13 -20.74
C PHE A 52 33.15 -16.87 -20.63
N THR A 53 33.07 -17.85 -19.74
CA THR A 53 31.82 -18.54 -19.41
C THR A 53 31.30 -17.99 -18.09
N PRO A 54 30.03 -17.56 -18.03
CA PRO A 54 29.50 -16.98 -16.80
C PRO A 54 29.34 -18.06 -15.72
N GLU A 55 29.49 -17.67 -14.46
CA GLU A 55 29.41 -18.57 -13.30
C GLU A 55 28.41 -18.05 -12.27
N ALA A 56 27.54 -18.91 -11.72
CA ALA A 56 26.66 -18.53 -10.63
C ALA A 56 27.46 -18.18 -9.35
N VAL A 57 27.35 -16.93 -8.87
CA VAL A 57 28.12 -16.43 -7.71
C VAL A 57 27.17 -16.00 -6.60
N GLY A 58 27.47 -16.39 -5.36
CA GLY A 58 26.72 -15.95 -4.18
C GLY A 58 25.45 -16.76 -3.91
N ALA A 59 24.58 -16.19 -3.07
CA ALA A 59 23.28 -16.78 -2.77
C ALA A 59 22.36 -16.73 -4.00
N TRP A 60 21.28 -17.51 -4.00
CA TRP A 60 20.35 -17.57 -5.13
C TRP A 60 19.77 -16.19 -5.49
N SER A 61 19.50 -15.33 -4.50
CA SER A 61 19.10 -13.93 -4.73
C SER A 61 20.16 -13.11 -5.47
N ASP A 62 21.45 -13.32 -5.16
CA ASP A 62 22.56 -12.62 -5.82
C ASP A 62 22.68 -13.09 -7.27
N GLN A 63 22.44 -14.38 -7.52
CA GLN A 63 22.46 -14.98 -8.85
C GLN A 63 21.31 -14.45 -9.74
N ILE A 64 20.10 -14.33 -9.19
CA ILE A 64 18.95 -13.71 -9.87
C ILE A 64 19.25 -12.24 -10.16
N LYS A 65 19.79 -11.50 -9.18
CA LYS A 65 20.18 -10.10 -9.41
C LYS A 65 21.26 -9.96 -10.47
N ASN A 66 22.22 -10.89 -10.51
CA ASN A 66 23.25 -10.91 -11.55
C ASN A 66 22.65 -11.15 -12.93
N LEU A 67 21.67 -12.06 -13.04
CA LEU A 67 20.95 -12.32 -14.27
C LEU A 67 20.16 -11.09 -14.73
N GLU A 68 19.47 -10.39 -13.82
CA GLU A 68 18.80 -9.11 -14.13
C GLU A 68 19.78 -8.09 -14.72
N HIS A 69 20.96 -7.92 -14.10
CA HIS A 69 21.97 -6.98 -14.58
C HIS A 69 22.60 -7.40 -15.92
N ILE A 70 22.78 -8.70 -16.16
CA ILE A 70 23.19 -9.22 -17.47
C ILE A 70 22.14 -8.85 -18.51
N ILE A 71 20.86 -9.17 -18.27
CA ILE A 71 19.76 -8.86 -19.20
C ILE A 71 19.62 -7.34 -19.42
N TYR A 72 19.83 -6.54 -18.38
CA TYR A 72 19.80 -5.07 -18.48
C TYR A 72 20.86 -4.55 -19.45
N VAL A 73 22.10 -5.06 -19.37
CA VAL A 73 23.18 -4.65 -20.26
C VAL A 73 22.88 -5.08 -21.70
N ALA A 74 22.42 -6.32 -21.94
CA ALA A 74 22.09 -6.78 -23.30
C ALA A 74 20.88 -6.09 -23.94
N LEU A 75 19.98 -5.48 -23.15
CA LEU A 75 18.77 -4.83 -23.67
C LEU A 75 18.91 -3.31 -23.83
N ILE A 76 19.99 -2.71 -23.32
CA ILE A 76 20.10 -1.25 -23.22
C ILE A 76 20.26 -0.56 -24.59
N ASP A 77 20.79 -1.29 -25.56
CA ASP A 77 20.96 -0.83 -26.94
C ASP A 77 19.70 -1.10 -27.81
N GLY A 78 18.79 -1.94 -27.33
CA GLY A 78 17.50 -2.25 -27.93
C GLY A 78 17.47 -3.56 -28.74
N SER A 79 18.56 -4.32 -28.82
CA SER A 79 18.59 -5.60 -29.55
C SER A 79 19.58 -6.59 -28.96
N ILE A 80 19.10 -7.79 -28.62
CA ILE A 80 19.96 -8.90 -28.17
C ILE A 80 20.40 -9.72 -29.38
N ASP A 81 21.70 -9.93 -29.56
CA ASP A 81 22.22 -10.81 -30.60
C ASP A 81 22.20 -12.31 -30.21
N GLU A 82 22.55 -13.20 -31.13
CA GLU A 82 22.52 -14.65 -30.85
C GLU A 82 23.60 -15.11 -29.84
N ASN A 83 24.74 -14.43 -29.74
CA ASN A 83 25.80 -14.74 -28.77
C ASN A 83 25.36 -14.32 -27.36
N GLU A 84 24.81 -13.11 -27.21
CA GLU A 84 24.27 -12.60 -25.95
C GLU A 84 23.09 -13.44 -25.46
N LYS A 85 22.19 -13.81 -26.38
CA LYS A 85 21.07 -14.71 -26.09
C LYS A 85 21.57 -16.07 -25.60
N LEU A 86 22.56 -16.66 -26.27
CA LEU A 86 23.16 -17.92 -25.84
C LEU A 86 23.82 -17.78 -24.45
N TYR A 87 24.48 -16.65 -24.20
CA TYR A 87 25.10 -16.34 -22.92
C TYR A 87 24.06 -16.23 -21.78
N ILE A 88 22.96 -15.50 -22.00
CA ILE A 88 21.84 -15.37 -21.05
C ILE A 88 21.22 -16.74 -20.76
N LEU A 89 20.96 -17.54 -21.80
CA LEU A 89 20.38 -18.89 -21.63
C LEU A 89 21.31 -19.82 -20.85
N ASN A 90 22.62 -19.77 -21.12
CA ASN A 90 23.61 -20.54 -20.38
C ASN A 90 23.65 -20.15 -18.90
N PHE A 91 23.58 -18.85 -18.59
CA PHE A 91 23.53 -18.38 -17.22
C PHE A 91 22.23 -18.76 -16.52
N ALA A 92 21.08 -18.54 -17.16
CA ALA A 92 19.76 -18.91 -16.63
C ALA A 92 19.68 -20.41 -16.29
N LYS A 93 20.28 -21.27 -17.12
CA LYS A 93 20.39 -22.71 -16.87
C LYS A 93 21.21 -23.02 -15.62
N GLN A 94 22.30 -22.28 -15.36
CA GLN A 94 23.10 -22.45 -14.13
C GLN A 94 22.35 -22.01 -12.87
N VAL A 95 21.56 -20.92 -12.96
CA VAL A 95 20.71 -20.42 -11.86
C VAL A 95 19.48 -21.32 -11.62
N LYS A 96 19.21 -22.26 -12.52
CA LYS A 96 18.11 -23.25 -12.47
C LYS A 96 16.71 -22.61 -12.47
N ILE A 97 16.52 -21.58 -13.29
CA ILE A 97 15.20 -20.97 -13.51
C ILE A 97 14.51 -21.54 -14.76
N SER A 98 13.18 -21.53 -14.78
CA SER A 98 12.39 -21.94 -15.95
C SER A 98 12.35 -20.86 -17.04
N GLN A 99 11.92 -21.22 -18.25
CA GLN A 99 11.74 -20.25 -19.34
C GLN A 99 10.67 -19.21 -19.01
N GLU A 100 9.62 -19.59 -18.28
CA GLU A 100 8.57 -18.69 -17.83
C GLU A 100 9.12 -17.66 -16.84
N GLN A 101 9.94 -18.11 -15.87
CA GLN A 101 10.60 -17.21 -14.92
C GLN A 101 11.58 -16.26 -15.62
N LEU A 102 12.34 -16.77 -16.59
CA LEU A 102 13.22 -15.93 -17.41
C LEU A 102 12.44 -14.87 -18.20
N ASN A 103 11.28 -15.22 -18.76
CA ASN A 103 10.43 -14.27 -19.48
C ASN A 103 9.90 -13.16 -18.57
N VAL A 104 9.55 -13.47 -17.32
CA VAL A 104 9.14 -12.47 -16.33
C VAL A 104 10.29 -11.50 -16.03
N ILE A 105 11.49 -12.02 -15.76
CA ILE A 105 12.67 -11.19 -15.50
C ILE A 105 12.96 -10.26 -16.69
N ILE A 106 12.90 -10.78 -17.93
CA ILE A 106 13.08 -9.97 -19.14
C ILE A 106 12.02 -8.87 -19.23
N SER A 107 10.76 -9.17 -18.91
CA SER A 107 9.67 -8.18 -18.92
C SER A 107 9.90 -7.06 -17.90
N ASP A 108 10.33 -7.40 -16.68
CA ASP A 108 10.59 -6.43 -15.62
C ASP A 108 11.78 -5.52 -15.96
N VAL A 109 12.84 -6.10 -16.54
CA VAL A 109 14.00 -5.34 -17.02
C VAL A 109 13.63 -4.42 -18.18
N LYS A 110 12.83 -4.89 -19.16
CA LYS A 110 12.32 -4.03 -20.25
C LYS A 110 11.51 -2.86 -19.72
N THR A 111 10.67 -3.09 -18.72
CA THR A 111 9.88 -2.03 -18.09
C THR A 111 10.77 -0.99 -17.42
N SER A 112 11.85 -1.44 -16.76
CA SER A 112 12.84 -0.57 -16.10
C SER A 112 13.67 0.24 -17.12
N ILE A 113 14.07 -0.36 -18.24
CA ILE A 113 14.75 0.33 -19.35
C ILE A 113 13.83 1.37 -19.99
N ALA A 114 12.56 1.03 -20.24
CA ALA A 114 11.56 1.96 -20.79
C ALA A 114 11.33 3.16 -19.87
N ALA A 115 11.35 2.96 -18.55
CA ALA A 115 11.29 4.06 -17.58
C ALA A 115 12.55 4.94 -17.61
N THR A 116 13.72 4.37 -17.93
CA THR A 116 15.03 5.07 -17.97
C THR A 116 15.29 5.81 -19.30
N THR A 117 14.62 5.41 -20.38
CA THR A 117 14.82 5.95 -21.76
C THR A 117 13.79 7.01 -22.18
N GLN A 118 12.91 7.47 -21.28
CA GLN A 118 11.98 8.55 -21.61
C GLN A 118 12.73 9.84 -22.00
N GLU A 119 12.28 10.50 -23.06
CA GLU A 119 12.77 11.82 -23.43
C GLU A 119 11.94 12.89 -22.75
N ILE A 120 12.61 13.86 -22.13
CA ILE A 120 12.01 15.06 -21.56
C ILE A 120 12.28 16.27 -22.45
N LYS A 121 11.44 17.29 -22.34
CA LYS A 121 11.67 18.58 -23.00
C LYS A 121 12.61 19.42 -22.15
N CYS A 122 13.70 19.90 -22.74
CA CYS A 122 14.61 20.82 -22.10
C CYS A 122 13.87 22.11 -21.69
N PRO A 123 13.89 22.50 -20.41
CA PRO A 123 13.20 23.71 -19.97
C PRO A 123 13.84 25.01 -20.51
N GLY A 124 15.11 24.96 -20.92
CA GLY A 124 15.83 26.13 -21.44
C GLY A 124 15.59 26.43 -22.92
N CYS A 125 15.37 25.42 -23.76
CA CYS A 125 15.21 25.62 -25.21
C CYS A 125 14.12 24.78 -25.89
N GLY A 126 13.43 23.89 -25.18
CA GLY A 126 12.38 23.04 -25.71
C GLY A 126 12.85 21.83 -26.53
N ALA A 127 14.18 21.60 -26.62
CA ALA A 127 14.74 20.42 -27.28
C ALA A 127 14.32 19.12 -26.58
N SER A 128 14.04 18.06 -27.34
CA SER A 128 13.90 16.72 -26.77
C SER A 128 15.28 16.20 -26.35
N ILE A 129 15.40 15.78 -25.10
CA ILE A 129 16.65 15.28 -24.50
C ILE A 129 16.33 14.06 -23.64
N ALA A 130 17.30 13.16 -23.46
CA ALA A 130 17.11 12.00 -22.58
C ALA A 130 16.78 12.45 -21.15
N ALA A 131 15.88 11.76 -20.44
CA ALA A 131 15.54 12.04 -19.04
C ALA A 131 16.76 11.99 -18.10
N THR A 132 17.82 11.30 -18.52
CA THR A 132 19.09 11.17 -17.81
C THR A 132 20.14 12.23 -18.22
N ALA A 133 19.83 13.11 -19.18
CA ALA A 133 20.78 14.10 -19.69
C ALA A 133 21.12 15.16 -18.62
N LYS A 134 22.42 15.34 -18.33
CA LYS A 134 22.88 16.33 -17.34
C LYS A 134 22.84 17.77 -17.83
N PHE A 135 23.10 17.95 -19.11
CA PHE A 135 23.02 19.24 -19.77
C PHE A 135 22.35 19.05 -21.12
N CYS A 136 21.59 20.05 -21.56
CA CYS A 136 21.04 20.08 -22.89
C CYS A 136 22.18 20.27 -23.90
N PRO A 137 22.41 19.34 -24.83
CA PRO A 137 23.48 19.46 -25.82
C PRO A 137 23.22 20.59 -26.84
N GLN A 138 21.99 21.12 -26.91
CA GLN A 138 21.64 22.19 -27.83
C GLN A 138 21.82 23.58 -27.22
N CYS A 139 21.51 23.78 -25.93
CA CYS A 139 21.55 25.12 -25.31
C CYS A 139 22.42 25.22 -24.05
N GLY A 140 22.98 24.11 -23.56
CA GLY A 140 23.81 24.07 -22.35
C GLY A 140 23.05 24.17 -21.02
N ALA A 141 21.70 24.24 -21.03
CA ALA A 141 20.91 24.27 -19.81
C ALA A 141 21.08 22.98 -18.99
N ASN A 142 21.25 23.09 -17.67
CA ASN A 142 21.35 21.95 -16.76
C ASN A 142 19.97 21.30 -16.55
N VAL A 143 19.91 19.97 -16.60
CA VAL A 143 18.65 19.20 -16.62
C VAL A 143 18.60 18.12 -15.53
N VAL A 144 19.66 17.89 -14.74
CA VAL A 144 19.59 16.94 -13.61
C VAL A 144 19.08 17.61 -12.34
N VAL A 145 18.07 16.98 -11.74
CA VAL A 145 17.80 17.08 -10.30
C VAL A 145 18.81 16.19 -9.56
N ALA A 146 19.77 16.85 -8.92
CA ALA A 146 20.67 16.39 -7.85
C ALA A 146 21.43 15.06 -8.01
N GLU A 147 22.65 15.14 -8.54
CA GLU A 147 23.82 14.63 -7.80
C GLU A 147 24.63 15.84 -7.37
N ALA A 148 24.74 16.06 -6.05
CA ALA A 148 25.42 17.20 -5.48
C ALA A 148 26.94 17.06 -5.62
N ASP A 149 27.52 17.92 -6.47
CA ASP A 149 28.70 18.66 -6.05
C ASP A 149 28.25 19.87 -5.22
N GLN A 150 29.07 20.24 -4.24
CA GLN A 150 28.72 21.07 -3.09
C GLN A 150 28.25 22.48 -3.48
N SER A 151 26.94 22.65 -3.64
CA SER A 151 26.26 23.94 -3.47
C SER A 151 24.97 23.72 -2.69
N VAL A 152 24.78 24.51 -1.63
CA VAL A 152 23.66 24.39 -0.72
C VAL A 152 22.37 24.79 -1.43
N ALA A 153 21.52 23.82 -1.77
CA ALA A 153 20.17 24.10 -2.26
C ALA A 153 19.36 24.81 -1.16
N VAL A 154 18.76 25.95 -1.48
CA VAL A 154 17.96 26.76 -0.53
C VAL A 154 16.50 26.27 -0.44
N SER A 155 16.06 25.46 -1.41
CA SER A 155 14.71 24.86 -1.44
C SER A 155 14.67 23.62 -2.34
N TYR A 156 13.71 22.74 -2.08
CA TYR A 156 13.21 21.71 -3.00
C TYR A 156 11.76 22.01 -3.38
N GLU A 157 11.29 21.44 -4.48
CA GLU A 157 9.87 21.47 -4.87
C GLU A 157 9.12 20.33 -4.20
N ILE A 158 7.91 20.60 -3.71
CA ILE A 158 7.02 19.58 -3.16
C ILE A 158 6.31 18.89 -4.33
N PRO A 159 6.43 17.56 -4.47
CA PRO A 159 5.73 16.83 -5.51
C PRO A 159 4.21 17.03 -5.45
N THR A 160 3.58 17.23 -6.60
CA THR A 160 2.12 17.42 -6.73
C THR A 160 1.34 16.11 -6.79
N ASN A 161 2.02 14.97 -6.70
CA ASN A 161 1.39 13.64 -6.71
C ASN A 161 2.03 12.77 -5.62
N GLY A 162 1.20 12.07 -4.85
CA GLY A 162 1.66 11.17 -3.79
C GLY A 162 1.58 11.78 -2.40
N VAL A 163 2.32 11.17 -1.46
CA VAL A 163 2.44 11.64 -0.09
C VAL A 163 3.86 12.10 0.14
N ALA A 164 4.06 13.41 0.35
CA ALA A 164 5.35 13.98 0.66
C ALA A 164 5.45 14.34 2.15
N ILE A 165 6.57 13.99 2.77
CA ILE A 165 6.87 14.28 4.17
C ILE A 165 8.08 15.18 4.20
N GLU A 166 7.96 16.37 4.79
CA GLU A 166 9.11 17.21 5.10
C GLU A 166 9.41 17.17 6.59
N PHE A 167 10.68 17.21 6.94
CA PHE A 167 11.11 17.31 8.32
C PHE A 167 12.45 18.01 8.42
N ALA A 168 12.63 18.75 9.51
CA ALA A 168 13.88 19.45 9.77
C ALA A 168 14.86 18.58 10.56
N GLU A 169 16.12 18.99 10.58
CA GLU A 169 17.13 18.43 11.48
C GLU A 169 16.64 18.37 12.94
N SER A 170 17.03 17.32 13.65
CA SER A 170 16.54 17.03 15.00
C SER A 170 17.60 16.31 15.83
N SER A 171 17.61 16.56 17.14
CA SER A 171 18.42 15.83 18.10
C SER A 171 17.76 14.53 18.60
N SER A 172 16.66 14.09 17.97
CA SER A 172 15.99 12.84 18.30
C SER A 172 16.93 11.65 18.09
N ALA A 173 16.88 10.65 18.98
CA ALA A 173 17.67 9.43 18.83
C ALA A 173 17.38 8.69 17.51
N ASN A 174 16.14 8.78 17.01
CA ASN A 174 15.72 8.13 15.77
C ASN A 174 16.00 8.97 14.51
N PHE A 175 16.60 10.15 14.64
CA PHE A 175 16.80 11.06 13.51
C PHE A 175 17.68 10.46 12.42
N GLY A 176 18.76 9.75 12.78
CA GLY A 176 19.61 9.06 11.80
C GLY A 176 18.84 8.01 10.98
N MET A 177 17.91 7.29 11.63
CA MET A 177 17.03 6.33 10.95
C MET A 177 16.00 7.03 10.06
N ALA A 178 15.48 8.19 10.48
CA ALA A 178 14.59 9.00 9.64
C ALA A 178 15.29 9.47 8.36
N VAL A 179 16.53 9.96 8.46
CA VAL A 179 17.32 10.37 7.27
C VAL A 179 17.61 9.17 6.37
N LYS A 180 17.92 8.01 6.93
CA LYS A 180 18.11 6.78 6.15
C LYS A 180 16.84 6.41 5.37
N ALA A 181 15.69 6.32 6.04
CA ALA A 181 14.41 6.00 5.42
C ALA A 181 14.00 7.03 4.35
N MET A 182 14.30 8.31 4.56
CA MET A 182 14.08 9.36 3.55
C MET A 182 14.94 9.15 2.29
N ARG A 183 16.21 8.75 2.42
CA ARG A 183 17.10 8.51 1.26
C ARG A 183 16.71 7.29 0.45
N GLU A 184 16.02 6.34 1.06
CA GLU A 184 15.47 5.16 0.40
C GLU A 184 14.12 5.47 -0.30
N ALA A 185 13.54 6.67 -0.11
CA ALA A 185 12.30 7.05 -0.75
C ALA A 185 12.46 7.26 -2.27
N PRO A 186 11.43 6.90 -3.08
CA PRO A 186 11.47 7.04 -4.54
C PRO A 186 11.82 8.45 -5.03
N VAL A 187 11.29 9.45 -4.34
CA VAL A 187 11.63 10.86 -4.55
C VAL A 187 12.06 11.41 -3.20
N ASN A 188 13.22 12.05 -3.16
CA ASN A 188 13.74 12.66 -1.96
C ASN A 188 14.52 13.94 -2.28
N GLY A 189 14.73 14.77 -1.27
CA GLY A 189 15.45 16.02 -1.41
C GLY A 189 15.91 16.58 -0.08
N GLU A 190 16.99 17.35 -0.13
CA GLU A 190 17.54 18.04 1.02
C GLU A 190 17.74 19.53 0.68
N CYS A 191 17.48 20.42 1.63
CA CYS A 191 17.77 21.85 1.47
C CYS A 191 18.08 22.53 2.81
N ILE A 192 18.72 23.70 2.76
CA ILE A 192 18.89 24.56 3.94
C ILE A 192 17.83 25.66 3.90
N ARG A 193 16.89 25.62 4.86
CA ARG A 193 15.88 26.67 5.07
C ARG A 193 16.06 27.26 6.47
N ALA A 194 16.16 28.58 6.56
CA ALA A 194 16.33 29.31 7.82
C ALA A 194 17.48 28.78 8.69
N LYS A 195 18.66 28.56 8.09
CA LYS A 195 19.89 28.03 8.74
C LYS A 195 19.73 26.62 9.33
N LYS A 196 18.72 25.87 8.89
CA LYS A 196 18.47 24.50 9.34
C LYS A 196 18.42 23.56 8.14
N GLN A 197 18.97 22.37 8.28
CA GLN A 197 18.83 21.33 7.26
C GLN A 197 17.40 20.79 7.28
N TRP A 198 16.79 20.68 6.10
CA TRP A 198 15.47 20.09 5.88
C TRP A 198 15.57 18.97 4.87
N TYR A 199 14.72 17.98 5.07
CA TYR A 199 14.65 16.76 4.29
C TYR A 199 13.23 16.62 3.75
N MET A 200 13.09 16.03 2.58
CA MET A 200 11.82 15.68 1.97
C MET A 200 11.91 14.27 1.42
N ALA A 201 10.86 13.49 1.64
CA ALA A 201 10.67 12.18 1.08
C ALA A 201 9.26 12.11 0.48
N CYS A 202 9.08 11.44 -0.66
CA CYS A 202 7.78 11.29 -1.28
C CYS A 202 7.59 9.89 -1.86
N TRP A 203 6.38 9.35 -1.65
CA TRP A 203 5.94 8.04 -2.14
C TRP A 203 4.62 8.16 -2.92
N PRO A 204 4.38 7.29 -3.91
CA PRO A 204 3.06 7.12 -4.50
C PRO A 204 2.01 6.74 -3.44
N ARG A 205 0.76 7.21 -3.60
CA ARG A 205 -0.35 6.85 -2.69
C ARG A 205 -0.56 5.33 -2.59
N SER A 206 -0.34 4.60 -3.68
CA SER A 206 -0.42 3.13 -3.73
C SER A 206 0.60 2.42 -2.84
N ASN A 207 1.68 3.10 -2.48
CA ASN A 207 2.84 2.56 -1.78
C ASN A 207 3.06 3.26 -0.43
N ILE A 208 2.00 3.81 0.15
CA ILE A 208 2.06 4.54 1.42
C ILE A 208 2.61 3.71 2.60
N ALA A 209 2.52 2.38 2.52
CA ALA A 209 3.11 1.48 3.50
C ALA A 209 4.64 1.65 3.63
N ASP A 210 5.31 2.01 2.54
CA ASP A 210 6.76 2.21 2.49
C ASP A 210 7.19 3.46 3.29
N ALA A 211 6.27 4.41 3.51
CA ALA A 211 6.51 5.59 4.34
C ALA A 211 6.45 5.30 5.85
N PHE A 212 5.97 4.13 6.28
CA PHE A 212 5.71 3.85 7.70
C PHE A 212 6.98 3.92 8.55
N GLU A 213 8.11 3.46 8.04
CA GLU A 213 9.38 3.55 8.77
C GLU A 213 9.74 5.01 9.07
N LEU A 214 9.66 5.89 8.07
CA LEU A 214 9.91 7.32 8.25
C LEU A 214 8.91 7.92 9.26
N VAL A 215 7.62 7.65 9.09
CA VAL A 215 6.56 8.15 9.98
C VAL A 215 6.79 7.74 11.43
N ASN A 216 7.18 6.49 11.67
CA ASN A 216 7.50 5.96 12.99
C ASN A 216 8.75 6.64 13.58
N ASN A 217 9.79 6.85 12.77
CA ASN A 217 11.03 7.51 13.21
C ASN A 217 10.84 9.01 13.51
N LEU A 218 9.83 9.65 12.88
CA LEU A 218 9.46 11.05 13.12
C LEU A 218 8.43 11.25 14.25
N LYS A 219 8.05 10.18 14.96
CA LYS A 219 7.09 10.26 16.08
C LYS A 219 7.56 11.27 17.13
N GLY A 220 6.71 12.25 17.44
CA GLY A 220 6.99 13.30 18.42
C GLY A 220 7.84 14.48 17.91
N GLN A 221 8.35 14.44 16.67
CA GLN A 221 9.16 15.53 16.11
C GLN A 221 8.30 16.73 15.71
N ARG A 222 8.49 17.90 16.33
CA ARG A 222 7.64 19.08 16.07
C ARG A 222 7.79 19.68 14.67
N ASN A 223 9.03 19.77 14.16
CA ASN A 223 9.33 20.40 12.87
C ASN A 223 9.21 19.36 11.75
N ARG A 224 7.97 19.03 11.41
CA ARG A 224 7.60 18.13 10.30
C ARG A 224 6.28 18.58 9.69
N LYS A 225 6.10 18.32 8.40
CA LYS A 225 4.82 18.48 7.73
C LYS A 225 4.57 17.34 6.75
N VAL A 226 3.32 17.21 6.33
CA VAL A 226 2.90 16.25 5.32
C VAL A 226 2.08 16.95 4.24
N TYR A 227 2.28 16.52 3.01
CA TYR A 227 1.56 16.98 1.84
C TYR A 227 0.92 15.77 1.15
N LEU A 228 -0.31 15.96 0.69
CA LEU A 228 -1.03 15.00 -0.12
C LEU A 228 -1.31 15.65 -1.47
N ASP A 229 -0.71 15.13 -2.54
CA ASP A 229 -0.75 15.70 -3.89
C ASP A 229 -0.43 17.20 -3.94
N GLY A 230 0.65 17.60 -3.24
CA GLY A 230 1.11 18.98 -3.18
C GLY A 230 0.38 19.89 -2.18
N GLU A 231 -0.76 19.45 -1.62
CA GLU A 231 -1.49 20.22 -0.61
C GLU A 231 -1.06 19.86 0.81
N GLU A 232 -0.72 20.87 1.61
CA GLU A 232 -0.38 20.65 3.04
C GLU A 232 -1.60 20.10 3.79
N ARG A 233 -1.39 19.05 4.59
CA ARG A 233 -2.42 18.40 5.40
C ARG A 233 -1.98 18.31 6.86
N GLN A 234 -2.95 18.11 7.75
CA GLN A 234 -2.61 17.78 9.13
C GLN A 234 -2.00 16.38 9.20
N TRP A 235 -1.00 16.21 10.07
CA TRP A 235 -0.28 14.94 10.20
C TRP A 235 -1.21 13.76 10.46
N ASN A 236 -2.18 13.95 11.35
CA ASN A 236 -3.10 12.88 11.76
C ASN A 236 -4.14 12.59 10.67
N ASP A 237 -4.52 13.54 9.83
CA ASP A 237 -5.44 13.27 8.72
C ASP A 237 -4.83 12.29 7.71
N VAL A 238 -3.50 12.24 7.63
CA VAL A 238 -2.76 11.34 6.72
C VAL A 238 -2.26 10.08 7.42
N PHE A 239 -1.87 10.14 8.70
CA PHE A 239 -1.13 9.04 9.36
C PHE A 239 -1.74 8.50 10.66
N ASP A 240 -2.96 8.90 11.04
CA ASP A 240 -3.62 8.42 12.26
C ASP A 240 -3.86 6.90 12.26
N PHE A 241 -3.87 6.25 11.09
CA PHE A 241 -3.96 4.79 10.99
C PHE A 241 -2.63 4.05 11.22
N VAL A 242 -1.46 4.71 11.16
CA VAL A 242 -0.15 4.02 11.18
C VAL A 242 0.07 3.22 12.46
N ASN A 243 -0.30 3.78 13.62
CA ASN A 243 -0.22 3.04 14.88
C ASN A 243 -1.13 1.79 14.87
N CYS A 244 -2.32 1.89 14.27
CA CYS A 244 -3.26 0.78 14.14
C CYS A 244 -2.71 -0.30 13.18
N ALA A 245 -2.12 0.10 12.05
CA ALA A 245 -1.50 -0.82 11.10
C ALA A 245 -0.29 -1.57 11.71
N ASN A 246 0.53 -0.88 12.52
CA ASN A 246 1.62 -1.51 13.25
C ASN A 246 1.11 -2.50 14.31
N ALA A 247 0.06 -2.14 15.04
CA ALA A 247 -0.57 -3.02 16.02
C ALA A 247 -1.16 -4.27 15.35
N ARG A 248 -1.80 -4.13 14.18
CA ARG A 248 -2.24 -5.25 13.35
C ARG A 248 -1.08 -6.19 13.00
N LYS A 249 0.06 -5.65 12.56
CA LYS A 249 1.25 -6.43 12.20
C LYS A 249 1.82 -7.21 13.39
N ALA A 250 1.71 -6.66 14.60
CA ALA A 250 2.17 -7.28 15.84
C ALA A 250 1.13 -8.20 16.51
N ALA A 251 -0.12 -8.20 16.04
CA ALA A 251 -1.19 -9.00 16.63
C ALA A 251 -0.97 -10.50 16.40
N TYR A 252 -1.48 -11.32 17.32
CA TYR A 252 -1.42 -12.79 17.19
C TYR A 252 -2.14 -13.29 15.94
N ARG A 253 -3.25 -12.63 15.56
CA ARG A 253 -4.03 -12.94 14.35
C ARG A 253 -4.30 -11.67 13.53
N PRO A 254 -3.35 -11.24 12.68
CA PRO A 254 -3.47 -9.99 11.92
C PRO A 254 -4.69 -9.92 11.00
N ASN A 255 -5.14 -11.07 10.47
CA ASN A 255 -6.30 -11.14 9.58
C ASN A 255 -7.64 -10.91 10.32
N GLU A 256 -7.70 -11.23 11.60
CA GLU A 256 -8.88 -11.01 12.46
C GLU A 256 -8.93 -9.59 13.05
N TYR A 257 -7.76 -8.97 13.22
CA TYR A 257 -7.59 -7.70 13.92
C TYR A 257 -8.52 -6.60 13.41
N CYS A 258 -8.58 -6.38 12.08
CA CYS A 258 -9.41 -5.31 11.51
C CYS A 258 -10.91 -5.49 11.81
N PHE A 259 -11.35 -6.72 12.04
CA PHE A 259 -12.74 -7.08 12.36
C PHE A 259 -13.03 -7.10 13.87
N GLY A 260 -12.05 -6.76 14.72
CA GLY A 260 -12.23 -6.65 16.18
C GLY A 260 -12.52 -7.99 16.89
N ILE A 261 -12.26 -9.11 16.21
CA ILE A 261 -12.51 -10.47 16.72
C ILE A 261 -11.64 -10.78 17.95
N ASP A 262 -10.40 -10.29 17.96
CA ASP A 262 -9.45 -10.44 19.06
C ASP A 262 -9.95 -9.81 20.37
N GLU A 263 -10.78 -8.76 20.26
CA GLU A 263 -11.41 -8.06 21.37
C GLU A 263 -12.85 -8.53 21.64
N LYS A 264 -13.31 -9.60 20.97
CA LYS A 264 -14.71 -10.06 20.96
C LYS A 264 -15.72 -8.96 20.59
N ARG A 265 -15.33 -8.07 19.68
CA ARG A 265 -16.14 -6.96 19.16
C ARG A 265 -16.16 -7.03 17.65
N LEU A 266 -16.93 -7.97 17.13
CA LEU A 266 -17.09 -8.09 15.68
C LEU A 266 -17.52 -6.72 15.11
N ASN A 267 -16.80 -6.23 14.12
CA ASN A 267 -17.28 -5.19 13.21
C ASN A 267 -17.25 -5.76 11.80
N ILE A 268 -18.33 -5.57 11.05
CA ILE A 268 -18.45 -6.14 9.69
C ILE A 268 -17.83 -5.24 8.61
N TRP A 269 -17.31 -4.07 8.98
CA TRP A 269 -16.81 -3.07 8.05
C TRP A 269 -15.35 -3.29 7.65
N GLY A 270 -14.65 -4.23 8.30
CA GLY A 270 -13.24 -4.50 8.04
C GLY A 270 -12.30 -3.38 8.52
N CYS A 271 -12.74 -2.56 9.48
CA CYS A 271 -11.90 -1.58 10.14
C CYS A 271 -12.45 -1.22 11.53
N ARG A 272 -11.65 -1.44 12.57
CA ARG A 272 -12.02 -1.10 13.96
C ARG A 272 -12.24 0.40 14.19
N LYS A 273 -11.65 1.27 13.35
CA LYS A 273 -11.88 2.71 13.43
C LYS A 273 -13.25 3.13 12.89
N ALA A 274 -14.02 2.22 12.28
CA ALA A 274 -15.39 2.51 11.86
C ALA A 274 -16.30 2.86 13.05
N GLY A 275 -16.01 2.36 14.26
CA GLY A 275 -16.82 2.66 15.45
C GLY A 275 -18.26 2.13 15.39
N MET A 276 -18.53 1.21 14.45
CA MET A 276 -19.86 0.68 14.15
C MET A 276 -19.87 -0.83 14.36
N ASP A 277 -19.70 -1.25 15.60
CA ASP A 277 -19.63 -2.66 15.98
C ASP A 277 -20.95 -3.40 15.68
N TRP A 278 -20.87 -4.73 15.56
CA TRP A 278 -22.00 -5.63 15.36
C TRP A 278 -22.51 -6.13 16.72
N ASN A 279 -23.07 -5.22 17.51
CA ASN A 279 -23.70 -5.55 18.80
C ASN A 279 -25.01 -4.78 19.00
N GLU A 280 -25.88 -5.28 19.89
CA GLU A 280 -27.21 -4.70 20.13
C GLU A 280 -27.22 -3.24 20.60
N TRP A 281 -26.11 -2.77 21.19
CA TRP A 281 -25.96 -1.42 21.73
C TRP A 281 -25.59 -0.38 20.68
N SER A 282 -25.13 -0.82 19.52
CA SER A 282 -24.59 0.07 18.49
C SER A 282 -25.67 1.01 17.97
N SER A 283 -25.35 2.32 17.94
CA SER A 283 -26.30 3.40 17.59
C SER A 283 -26.83 3.26 16.16
N TRP A 284 -25.97 2.79 15.24
CA TRP A 284 -26.27 2.73 13.82
C TRP A 284 -27.41 1.78 13.45
N PHE A 285 -27.77 0.80 14.29
CA PHE A 285 -28.97 0.00 14.07
C PHE A 285 -30.29 0.77 14.27
N GLY A 286 -30.22 2.00 14.77
CA GLY A 286 -31.32 2.98 14.75
C GLY A 286 -31.29 3.94 13.55
N TYR A 287 -30.36 3.77 12.61
CA TYR A 287 -30.28 4.62 11.42
C TYR A 287 -31.30 4.13 10.39
N GLY A 288 -32.54 4.60 10.54
CA GLY A 288 -33.65 4.19 9.70
C GLY A 288 -34.98 4.67 10.27
N ALA A 289 -36.06 4.11 9.78
CA ALA A 289 -37.40 4.45 10.24
C ALA A 289 -38.34 3.25 10.24
N TYR A 290 -39.25 3.24 11.21
CA TYR A 290 -40.36 2.31 11.24
C TYR A 290 -41.48 2.74 10.30
N SER A 291 -42.10 1.76 9.64
CA SER A 291 -43.34 1.90 8.90
C SER A 291 -44.26 0.72 9.23
N LYS A 292 -45.58 0.94 9.07
CA LYS A 292 -46.58 -0.11 9.21
C LYS A 292 -47.05 -0.54 7.83
N THR A 293 -46.96 -1.83 7.55
CA THR A 293 -47.34 -2.43 6.28
C THR A 293 -48.30 -3.61 6.49
N GLY A 294 -48.80 -4.15 5.38
CA GLY A 294 -49.74 -5.28 5.38
C GLY A 294 -51.19 -4.89 5.65
N MET A 295 -52.07 -5.90 5.70
CA MET A 295 -53.50 -5.70 5.90
C MET A 295 -53.75 -5.06 7.27
N LEU A 296 -54.40 -3.89 7.28
CA LEU A 296 -54.65 -3.06 8.47
C LEU A 296 -53.39 -2.55 9.20
N GLY A 297 -52.20 -2.56 8.58
CA GLY A 297 -50.98 -2.02 9.20
C GLY A 297 -50.48 -2.83 10.39
N ARG A 298 -50.73 -4.15 10.40
CA ARG A 298 -50.34 -5.05 11.50
C ARG A 298 -48.86 -5.42 11.49
N THR A 299 -48.17 -5.30 10.36
CA THR A 299 -46.76 -5.65 10.25
C THR A 299 -45.91 -4.40 10.42
N VAL A 300 -45.02 -4.42 11.40
CA VAL A 300 -44.02 -3.36 11.58
C VAL A 300 -42.80 -3.72 10.76
N VAL A 301 -42.34 -2.80 9.93
CA VAL A 301 -41.15 -2.94 9.09
C VAL A 301 -40.19 -1.79 9.41
N PHE A 302 -38.92 -2.10 9.59
CA PHE A 302 -37.86 -1.11 9.73
C PHE A 302 -37.11 -1.00 8.39
N THR A 303 -36.96 0.22 7.88
CA THR A 303 -36.17 0.51 6.67
C THR A 303 -34.87 1.17 7.09
N PHE A 304 -33.73 0.59 6.69
CA PHE A 304 -32.42 1.15 6.99
C PHE A 304 -32.15 2.39 6.14
N ASP A 305 -31.61 3.44 6.77
CA ASP A 305 -31.05 4.59 6.07
C ASP A 305 -29.60 4.30 5.70
N LYS A 306 -29.41 3.56 4.60
CA LYS A 306 -28.09 3.20 4.10
C LYS A 306 -27.24 4.42 3.72
N SER A 307 -27.86 5.53 3.35
CA SER A 307 -27.15 6.78 3.03
C SER A 307 -26.51 7.39 4.27
N ARG A 308 -27.25 7.42 5.39
CA ARG A 308 -26.72 7.85 6.68
C ARG A 308 -25.63 6.91 7.20
N ILE A 309 -25.81 5.59 7.06
CA ILE A 309 -24.78 4.60 7.43
C ILE A 309 -23.49 4.84 6.65
N ARG A 310 -23.58 5.03 5.33
CA ARG A 310 -22.42 5.36 4.49
C ARG A 310 -21.73 6.63 4.96
N HIS A 311 -22.49 7.69 5.20
CA HIS A 311 -21.94 8.97 5.64
C HIS A 311 -21.18 8.87 6.98
N GLU A 312 -21.71 8.10 7.93
CA GLU A 312 -21.04 7.84 9.21
C GLU A 312 -19.71 7.08 9.01
N LEU A 313 -19.70 6.08 8.13
CA LEU A 313 -18.50 5.31 7.80
C LEU A 313 -17.45 6.17 7.12
N GLU A 314 -17.84 6.98 6.13
CA GLU A 314 -16.95 7.92 5.44
C GLU A 314 -16.32 8.93 6.41
N THR A 315 -17.13 9.45 7.34
CA THR A 315 -16.69 10.39 8.37
C THR A 315 -15.71 9.73 9.34
N SER A 316 -16.05 8.56 9.85
CA SER A 316 -15.23 7.83 10.84
C SER A 316 -13.92 7.31 10.24
N LEU A 317 -13.92 6.99 8.95
CA LEU A 317 -12.77 6.41 8.26
C LEU A 317 -11.95 7.43 7.46
N HIS A 318 -12.30 8.71 7.49
CA HIS A 318 -11.59 9.77 6.76
C HIS A 318 -10.08 9.77 7.04
N SER A 319 -9.67 9.66 8.31
CA SER A 319 -8.25 9.63 8.69
C SER A 319 -7.53 8.31 8.35
N CYS A 320 -8.27 7.32 7.85
CA CYS A 320 -7.77 5.99 7.51
C CYS A 320 -7.78 5.73 6.00
N GLN A 321 -8.08 6.72 5.17
CA GLN A 321 -8.26 6.53 3.73
C GLN A 321 -7.02 5.99 3.00
N LEU A 322 -5.83 6.21 3.55
CA LEU A 322 -4.58 5.70 3.01
C LEU A 322 -4.10 4.42 3.72
N CYS A 323 -4.93 3.82 4.59
CA CYS A 323 -4.56 2.56 5.24
C CYS A 323 -4.52 1.43 4.20
N PRO A 324 -3.39 0.69 4.06
CA PRO A 324 -3.26 -0.38 3.06
C PRO A 324 -4.13 -1.61 3.37
N HIS A 325 -4.75 -1.65 4.54
CA HIS A 325 -5.64 -2.73 4.97
C HIS A 325 -7.12 -2.35 4.90
N LEU A 326 -7.44 -1.07 4.65
CA LEU A 326 -8.80 -0.60 4.49
C LEU A 326 -9.30 -0.95 3.08
N ARG A 327 -10.48 -1.55 3.00
CA ARG A 327 -11.09 -2.03 1.76
C ARG A 327 -12.44 -1.34 1.55
N PHE A 328 -12.45 -0.24 0.81
CA PHE A 328 -13.68 0.50 0.52
C PHE A 328 -14.69 -0.33 -0.28
N ASP A 329 -14.20 -1.18 -1.18
CA ASP A 329 -15.02 -2.13 -1.93
C ASP A 329 -15.73 -3.12 -1.01
N LEU A 330 -15.06 -3.59 0.05
CA LEU A 330 -15.68 -4.43 1.07
C LEU A 330 -16.76 -3.68 1.84
N ILE A 331 -16.50 -2.44 2.26
CA ILE A 331 -17.47 -1.62 2.99
C ILE A 331 -18.75 -1.43 2.19
N GLU A 332 -18.63 -1.07 0.91
CA GLU A 332 -19.80 -0.92 0.04
C GLU A 332 -20.51 -2.25 -0.19
N ALA A 333 -19.79 -3.35 -0.43
CA ALA A 333 -20.40 -4.67 -0.56
C ALA A 333 -21.17 -5.07 0.71
N VAL A 334 -20.63 -4.80 1.89
CA VAL A 334 -21.31 -5.05 3.16
C VAL A 334 -22.57 -4.20 3.30
N LEU A 335 -22.51 -2.91 2.98
CA LEU A 335 -23.66 -2.01 3.02
C LEU A 335 -24.77 -2.43 2.03
N GLU A 336 -24.39 -2.94 0.87
CA GLU A 336 -25.32 -3.49 -0.11
C GLU A 336 -25.99 -4.78 0.38
N GLU A 337 -25.24 -5.67 1.03
CA GLU A 337 -25.75 -6.94 1.59
C GLU A 337 -26.62 -6.75 2.84
N ILE A 338 -26.51 -5.63 3.56
CA ILE A 338 -27.48 -5.28 4.61
C ILE A 338 -28.88 -5.19 3.97
N PRO A 339 -29.94 -5.81 4.54
CA PRO A 339 -31.28 -5.70 3.98
C PRO A 339 -31.75 -4.25 3.93
N GLU A 340 -32.47 -3.86 2.88
CA GLU A 340 -33.11 -2.54 2.81
C GLU A 340 -34.18 -2.40 3.90
N GLN A 341 -34.93 -3.48 4.10
CA GLN A 341 -36.03 -3.56 5.06
C GLN A 341 -35.95 -4.87 5.84
N VAL A 342 -36.32 -4.80 7.11
CA VAL A 342 -36.42 -5.96 8.00
C VAL A 342 -37.73 -5.94 8.77
N THR A 343 -38.23 -7.12 9.08
CA THR A 343 -39.39 -7.29 9.98
C THR A 343 -38.89 -7.82 11.32
N PRO A 344 -38.79 -6.96 12.35
CA PRO A 344 -38.32 -7.39 13.67
C PRO A 344 -39.32 -8.35 14.33
N SER A 345 -38.79 -9.44 14.92
CA SER A 345 -39.57 -10.42 15.67
C SER A 345 -38.70 -11.18 16.66
N GLN A 346 -39.31 -11.76 17.71
CA GLN A 346 -38.56 -12.52 18.74
C GLN A 346 -37.73 -13.69 18.16
N ASN A 347 -38.27 -14.36 17.13
CA ASN A 347 -37.68 -15.57 16.54
C ASN A 347 -37.02 -15.32 15.17
N GLY A 348 -36.97 -14.06 14.71
CA GLY A 348 -36.33 -13.69 13.45
C GLY A 348 -34.87 -13.29 13.62
N ASP A 349 -34.19 -13.03 12.51
CA ASP A 349 -32.80 -12.56 12.47
C ASP A 349 -32.64 -11.13 13.01
N TRP A 350 -33.74 -10.37 13.05
CA TRP A 350 -33.79 -9.00 13.53
C TRP A 350 -34.81 -8.88 14.64
N ARG A 351 -34.44 -8.18 15.71
CA ARG A 351 -35.27 -7.90 16.88
C ARG A 351 -35.46 -6.40 17.04
N TYR A 352 -36.41 -6.00 17.88
CA TYR A 352 -36.51 -4.60 18.30
C TYR A 352 -35.32 -4.25 19.19
N LYS A 353 -34.64 -3.15 18.88
CA LYS A 353 -33.66 -2.55 19.78
C LYS A 353 -34.41 -1.96 20.96
N ARG A 354 -34.07 -2.36 22.18
CA ARG A 354 -34.74 -1.88 23.39
C ARG A 354 -34.12 -0.56 23.84
N ASP A 355 -34.95 0.47 23.95
CA ASP A 355 -34.60 1.76 24.53
C ASP A 355 -35.25 1.95 25.90
N TYR A 356 -34.53 2.63 26.79
CA TYR A 356 -35.01 2.93 28.15
C TYR A 356 -35.95 4.15 28.19
N ASN A 357 -35.83 5.05 27.23
CA ASN A 357 -36.61 6.28 27.14
C ASN A 357 -37.23 6.41 25.75
N GLU A 358 -38.35 7.10 25.66
CA GLU A 358 -38.93 7.50 24.37
C GLU A 358 -37.96 8.45 23.65
N ALA A 359 -37.70 8.17 22.38
CA ALA A 359 -36.87 8.98 21.50
C ALA A 359 -37.64 9.35 20.23
N PRO A 360 -37.29 10.45 19.54
CA PRO A 360 -37.94 10.81 18.29
C PRO A 360 -37.90 9.66 17.27
N GLY A 361 -39.06 9.29 16.73
CA GLY A 361 -39.19 8.18 15.77
C GLY A 361 -39.26 6.79 16.41
N ALA A 362 -39.18 6.68 17.74
CA ALA A 362 -39.38 5.42 18.43
C ALA A 362 -40.85 4.97 18.39
N ILE A 363 -41.06 3.66 18.46
CA ILE A 363 -42.36 3.03 18.60
C ILE A 363 -42.48 2.35 19.96
N GLU A 364 -43.71 2.26 20.48
CA GLU A 364 -44.00 1.41 21.64
C GLU A 364 -44.12 -0.04 21.18
N VAL A 365 -43.37 -0.94 21.83
CA VAL A 365 -43.33 -2.37 21.55
C VAL A 365 -43.93 -3.12 22.73
N LYS A 366 -44.93 -3.97 22.45
CA LYS A 366 -45.53 -4.89 23.43
C LYS A 366 -45.23 -6.32 23.04
N GLU A 367 -44.35 -6.96 23.79
CA GLU A 367 -43.92 -8.33 23.54
C GLU A 367 -44.38 -9.26 24.65
N VAL A 368 -45.07 -10.32 24.26
CA VAL A 368 -45.46 -11.38 25.19
C VAL A 368 -44.36 -12.44 25.22
N SER A 369 -43.82 -12.73 26.39
CA SER A 369 -42.85 -13.80 26.59
C SER A 369 -43.43 -14.87 27.53
N ARG A 370 -43.05 -16.13 27.30
CA ARG A 370 -43.47 -17.26 28.13
C ARG A 370 -42.24 -17.92 28.74
N SER A 371 -42.15 -17.93 30.06
CA SER A 371 -41.04 -18.56 30.78
C SER A 371 -41.58 -19.24 32.04
N GLY A 372 -41.18 -20.49 32.28
CA GLY A 372 -41.59 -21.26 33.47
C GLY A 372 -43.10 -21.47 33.63
N GLY A 373 -43.86 -21.52 32.53
CA GLY A 373 -45.33 -21.65 32.56
C GLY A 373 -46.10 -20.35 32.83
N MET A 374 -45.41 -19.23 33.04
CA MET A 374 -46.01 -17.91 33.21
C MET A 374 -45.87 -17.08 31.92
N THR A 375 -46.86 -16.21 31.68
CA THR A 375 -46.87 -15.27 30.54
C THR A 375 -46.58 -13.87 31.06
N PHE A 376 -45.55 -13.22 30.52
CA PHE A 376 -45.18 -11.85 30.84
C PHE A 376 -45.42 -10.96 29.63
N THR A 377 -45.93 -9.75 29.84
CA THR A 377 -46.00 -8.72 28.80
C THR A 377 -44.94 -7.68 29.12
N ASN A 378 -43.98 -7.54 28.22
CA ASN A 378 -42.94 -6.52 28.29
C ASN A 378 -43.33 -5.36 27.39
N GLU A 379 -43.38 -4.17 27.96
CA GLU A 379 -43.62 -2.92 27.23
C GLU A 379 -42.35 -2.07 27.28
N TYR A 380 -41.87 -1.63 26.12
CA TYR A 380 -40.66 -0.80 25.99
C TYR A 380 -40.70 0.01 24.70
N TYR A 381 -39.83 1.02 24.59
CA TYR A 381 -39.67 1.79 23.35
C TYR A 381 -38.58 1.21 22.46
N SER A 382 -38.73 1.40 21.15
CA SER A 382 -37.73 0.98 20.17
C SER A 382 -37.54 2.04 19.09
N SER A 383 -36.32 2.53 18.93
CA SER A 383 -35.88 3.48 17.90
C SER A 383 -35.18 2.81 16.72
N GLY A 384 -35.00 1.49 16.77
CA GLY A 384 -34.27 0.75 15.75
C GLY A 384 -34.35 -0.75 15.93
N VAL A 385 -33.58 -1.48 15.13
CA VAL A 385 -33.51 -2.95 15.21
C VAL A 385 -32.21 -3.40 15.85
N SER A 386 -32.08 -4.69 16.15
CA SER A 386 -30.80 -5.29 16.51
C SER A 386 -30.71 -6.69 15.91
N PRO A 387 -29.50 -7.17 15.58
CA PRO A 387 -29.33 -8.52 15.09
C PRO A 387 -29.61 -9.52 16.22
N ALA A 388 -30.29 -10.62 15.90
CA ALA A 388 -30.62 -11.65 16.88
C ALA A 388 -29.39 -12.46 17.34
N SER A 389 -28.33 -12.47 16.53
CA SER A 389 -27.04 -13.08 16.85
C SER A 389 -25.92 -12.52 15.96
N VAL A 390 -24.68 -12.84 16.32
CA VAL A 390 -23.49 -12.55 15.50
C VAL A 390 -23.55 -13.18 14.10
N TYR A 391 -24.24 -14.32 13.95
CA TYR A 391 -24.29 -15.08 12.69
C TYR A 391 -24.97 -14.31 11.56
N VAL A 392 -25.89 -13.39 11.87
CA VAL A 392 -26.50 -12.49 10.88
C VAL A 392 -25.42 -11.63 10.20
N GLY A 393 -24.49 -11.09 10.99
CA GLY A 393 -23.37 -10.30 10.49
C GLY A 393 -22.35 -11.14 9.73
N LEU A 394 -22.07 -12.36 10.21
CA LEU A 394 -21.16 -13.29 9.51
C LEU A 394 -21.71 -13.73 8.15
N GLU A 395 -23.01 -13.94 8.00
CA GLU A 395 -23.62 -14.27 6.70
C GLU A 395 -23.57 -13.09 5.72
N ILE A 396 -23.79 -11.86 6.20
CA ILE A 396 -23.58 -10.62 5.41
C ILE A 396 -22.12 -10.54 4.95
N LEU A 397 -21.17 -10.71 5.88
CA LEU A 397 -19.73 -10.71 5.57
C LEU A 397 -19.35 -11.78 4.56
N LYS A 398 -19.91 -12.99 4.67
CA LYS A 398 -19.63 -14.10 3.76
C LYS A 398 -20.01 -13.75 2.32
N ARG A 399 -21.17 -13.13 2.11
CA ARG A 399 -21.61 -12.69 0.77
C ARG A 399 -20.74 -11.55 0.24
N ALA A 400 -20.45 -10.56 1.09
CA ALA A 400 -19.55 -9.47 0.74
C ALA A 400 -18.14 -9.95 0.38
N PHE A 401 -17.59 -10.90 1.14
CA PHE A 401 -16.29 -11.52 0.87
C PHE A 401 -16.25 -12.26 -0.46
N GLN A 402 -17.31 -12.99 -0.80
CA GLN A 402 -17.43 -13.67 -2.09
C GLN A 402 -17.43 -12.65 -3.24
N ARG A 403 -18.20 -11.56 -3.11
CA ARG A 403 -18.28 -10.50 -4.12
C ARG A 403 -16.95 -9.77 -4.31
N CYS A 404 -16.27 -9.43 -3.23
CA CYS A 404 -14.99 -8.70 -3.26
C CYS A 404 -13.77 -9.61 -3.47
N GLN A 405 -14.00 -10.92 -3.67
CA GLN A 405 -12.94 -11.94 -3.84
C GLN A 405 -11.89 -11.85 -2.73
N VAL A 406 -12.34 -11.70 -1.48
CA VAL A 406 -11.45 -11.58 -0.31
C VAL A 406 -10.61 -12.86 -0.19
N PRO A 407 -9.28 -12.74 0.05
CA PRO A 407 -8.40 -13.89 0.23
C PRO A 407 -8.94 -14.93 1.22
N LYS A 408 -8.79 -16.22 0.88
CA LYS A 408 -9.38 -17.31 1.67
C LYS A 408 -8.89 -17.34 3.12
N ASP A 409 -7.61 -17.04 3.34
CA ASP A 409 -7.00 -16.96 4.67
C ASP A 409 -7.61 -15.87 5.54
N ILE A 410 -8.03 -14.74 4.95
CA ILE A 410 -8.78 -13.70 5.68
C ILE A 410 -10.21 -14.16 5.93
N SER A 411 -10.89 -14.63 4.88
CA SER A 411 -12.30 -15.02 4.97
C SER A 411 -12.54 -16.15 5.97
N ALA A 412 -11.69 -17.18 5.99
CA ALA A 412 -11.80 -18.31 6.92
C ALA A 412 -11.56 -17.87 8.37
N ALA A 413 -10.52 -17.07 8.61
CA ALA A 413 -10.20 -16.57 9.94
C ALA A 413 -11.34 -15.74 10.55
N VAL A 414 -12.03 -14.94 9.74
CA VAL A 414 -13.14 -14.10 10.21
C VAL A 414 -14.45 -14.89 10.33
N LEU A 415 -14.79 -15.74 9.36
CA LEU A 415 -16.07 -16.46 9.34
C LEU A 415 -16.16 -17.63 10.33
N GLU A 416 -15.02 -18.08 10.87
CA GLU A 416 -14.97 -19.08 11.95
C GLU A 416 -15.21 -18.48 13.35
N TYR A 417 -15.47 -17.18 13.45
CA TYR A 417 -15.73 -16.49 14.71
C TYR A 417 -16.89 -17.12 15.49
N LYS A 418 -16.66 -17.31 16.80
CA LYS A 418 -17.65 -17.77 17.78
C LYS A 418 -17.58 -16.86 19.00
N GLU A 419 -18.75 -16.49 19.52
CA GLU A 419 -18.92 -15.54 20.64
C GLU A 419 -18.35 -16.07 21.97
#